data_AF-A0A819ZEA2-F1
#
_entry.id   AF-A0A819ZEA2-F1
#
_cell.length_a   1.000
_cell.length_b   1.000
_cell.length_c   1.000
_cell.angle_alpha   90.00
_cell.angle_beta   90.00
_cell.angle_gamma   90.00
#
_symmetry.space_group_name_H-M   'P 1'
#
loop_
_entity.id
_entity.type
_entity.pdbx_description
1 polymer ?
#
loop_
_entity_poly.entity_id
_entity_poly.type
_entity_poly.pdbx_seq_one_letter_code
_entity_poly.pdbx_strand_id
1 'polypeptide(L)'
;NIQVPICPLCNQAVTSQIRDQPPDVIISAHIDRDCKSDPALKKRQKVFSNKCSLITCKQREVIQVKCDKCLQTYCIKHRFPEDHKCQGFQNTGRTINRAGAAALERMKKANTTTTTTTMNEDEALALAIKLSLNQGTQEDQDYLLAKALHESEQEEARRNRNTSIKNKA
;
A
#
# COMPACT_ATOMS: atom_id res chain seq x y z
N ASN A 1 48.46 1.04 38.24
CA ASN A 1 48.08 0.41 36.95
C ASN A 1 46.71 0.96 36.57
N ILE A 2 46.63 1.94 35.67
CA ILE A 2 45.35 2.51 35.20
C ILE A 2 44.83 1.56 34.11
N GLN A 3 43.65 0.99 34.29
CA GLN A 3 42.99 0.18 33.26
C GLN A 3 41.88 1.03 32.65
N VAL A 4 41.96 1.26 31.34
CA VAL A 4 40.96 2.05 30.61
C VAL A 4 39.89 1.11 30.06
N PRO A 5 38.60 1.32 30.40
CA PRO A 5 37.53 0.47 29.89
C PRO A 5 37.34 0.61 28.38
N ILE A 6 37.07 -0.52 27.72
CA ILE A 6 36.80 -0.59 26.27
C ILE A 6 35.29 -0.77 26.08
N CYS A 7 34.70 -0.01 25.16
CA CYS A 7 33.29 -0.18 24.79
C CYS A 7 33.10 -1.45 23.93
N PRO A 8 32.17 -2.36 24.30
CA PRO A 8 31.95 -3.61 23.56
C PRO A 8 31.27 -3.43 22.20
N LEU A 9 30.70 -2.24 21.92
CA LEU A 9 29.97 -1.98 20.68
C LEU A 9 30.83 -1.33 19.59
N CYS A 10 31.81 -0.49 19.98
CA CYS A 10 32.66 0.23 19.03
C CYS A 10 34.16 -0.05 19.20
N ASN A 11 34.55 -0.86 20.20
CA ASN A 11 35.95 -1.17 20.55
C ASN A 11 36.83 0.06 20.82
N GLN A 12 36.23 1.21 21.13
CA GLN A 12 36.96 2.43 21.49
C GLN A 12 37.14 2.51 23.00
N ALA A 13 38.32 2.97 23.42
CA ALA A 13 38.62 3.29 24.81
C ALA A 13 37.71 4.43 25.27
N VAL A 14 36.96 4.22 26.35
CA VAL A 14 36.03 5.21 26.88
C VAL A 14 36.80 6.15 27.80
N THR A 15 36.83 7.44 27.45
CA THR A 15 37.56 8.45 28.24
C THR A 15 36.79 8.75 29.53
N SER A 16 37.45 8.58 30.67
CA SER A 16 36.90 8.76 32.00
C SER A 16 36.74 10.24 32.34
N GLN A 17 35.71 10.90 31.81
CA GLN A 17 35.37 12.26 32.23
C GLN A 17 34.74 12.31 33.63
N ILE A 18 34.43 11.16 34.22
CA ILE A 18 33.89 11.04 35.57
C ILE A 18 34.89 10.20 36.38
N ARG A 19 35.63 10.85 37.27
CA ARG A 19 36.50 10.16 38.24
C ARG A 19 35.58 9.46 39.27
N ASP A 20 35.97 8.27 39.70
CA ASP A 20 35.31 7.47 40.76
C ASP A 20 33.99 6.74 40.42
N GLN A 21 33.66 6.56 39.13
CA GLN A 21 32.55 5.68 38.74
C GLN A 21 33.04 4.31 38.25
N PRO A 22 32.28 3.22 38.51
CA PRO A 22 32.67 1.90 38.05
C PRO A 22 32.65 1.81 36.51
N PRO A 23 33.48 0.94 35.92
CA PRO A 23 33.61 0.78 34.47
C PRO A 23 32.27 0.63 33.74
N ASP A 24 31.34 -0.15 34.31
CA ASP A 24 30.03 -0.41 33.72
C ASP A 24 29.21 0.88 33.52
N VAL A 25 29.25 1.79 34.49
CA VAL A 25 28.52 3.08 34.41
C VAL A 25 29.13 3.98 33.34
N ILE A 26 30.46 4.03 33.26
CA ILE A 26 31.19 4.83 32.26
C ILE A 26 30.94 4.30 30.85
N ILE A 27 31.02 2.97 30.67
CA ILE A 27 30.74 2.31 29.39
C ILE A 27 29.27 2.52 29.01
N SER A 28 28.32 2.35 29.93
CA SER A 28 26.90 2.55 29.66
C SER A 28 26.59 3.99 29.27
N ALA A 29 27.18 4.97 29.96
CA ALA A 29 27.02 6.39 29.64
C ALA A 29 27.59 6.75 28.26
N HIS A 30 28.70 6.13 27.86
CA HIS A 30 29.23 6.24 26.51
C HIS A 30 28.29 5.59 25.49
N ILE A 31 27.78 4.38 25.73
CA ILE A 31 26.81 3.69 24.86
C ILE A 31 25.56 4.54 24.64
N ASP A 32 25.13 5.30 25.64
CA ASP A 32 23.92 6.12 25.57
C ASP A 32 24.13 7.52 24.96
N ARG A 33 25.33 8.11 25.01
CA ARG A 33 25.57 9.49 24.54
C ARG A 33 26.61 9.66 23.43
N ASP A 34 27.71 8.90 23.48
CA ASP A 34 28.92 9.19 22.68
C ASP A 34 29.30 8.08 21.69
N CYS A 35 28.85 6.84 21.92
CA CYS A 35 29.12 5.70 21.05
C CYS A 35 28.62 5.90 19.62
N LYS A 36 29.48 5.66 18.64
CA LYS A 36 29.21 5.81 17.19
C LYS A 36 28.95 4.48 16.48
N SER A 37 28.82 3.38 17.24
CA SER A 37 28.45 2.08 16.66
C SER A 37 27.04 2.12 16.08
N ASP A 38 26.79 1.36 15.01
CA ASP A 38 25.46 1.27 14.39
C ASP A 38 24.35 0.88 15.40
N PRO A 39 24.55 -0.09 16.33
CA PRO A 39 23.57 -0.39 17.37
C PRO A 39 23.27 0.80 18.29
N ALA A 40 24.28 1.58 18.69
CA ALA A 40 24.08 2.75 19.55
C ALA A 40 23.39 3.90 18.80
N LEU A 41 23.72 4.11 17.53
CA LEU A 41 23.08 5.11 16.67
C LEU A 41 21.61 4.78 16.42
N LYS A 42 21.29 3.51 16.18
CA LYS A 42 19.90 3.02 16.05
C LYS A 42 19.11 3.23 17.34
N LYS A 43 19.69 2.95 18.51
CA LYS A 43 19.05 3.22 19.82
C LYS A 43 18.72 4.71 20.01
N ARG A 44 19.58 5.60 19.51
CA ARG A 44 19.39 7.07 19.57
C ARG A 44 18.60 7.65 18.40
N GLN A 45 18.13 6.84 17.45
CA GLN A 45 17.29 7.35 16.37
C GLN A 45 16.08 8.08 16.96
N LYS A 46 15.66 9.16 16.28
CA LYS A 46 14.55 9.99 16.74
C LYS A 46 13.30 9.14 16.88
N VAL A 47 12.95 8.82 18.13
CA VAL A 47 11.73 8.09 18.49
C VAL A 47 10.51 8.78 17.88
N PHE A 48 10.46 10.12 17.92
CA PHE A 48 9.45 10.94 17.26
C PHE A 48 9.93 11.42 15.89
N SER A 49 9.94 10.53 14.91
CA SER A 49 10.39 10.85 13.54
C SER A 49 9.26 11.29 12.61
N ASN A 50 8.02 10.86 12.85
CA ASN A 50 6.90 11.05 11.92
C ASN A 50 6.25 12.43 12.11
N LYS A 51 6.57 13.39 11.25
CA LYS A 51 5.94 14.72 11.25
C LYS A 51 4.52 14.66 10.67
N CYS A 52 3.61 15.41 11.30
CA CYS A 52 2.32 15.68 10.72
C CYS A 52 2.46 16.53 9.44
N SER A 53 1.83 16.12 8.34
CA SER A 53 1.81 16.85 7.06
C SER A 53 0.87 18.07 7.06
N LEU A 54 0.06 18.25 8.11
CA LEU A 54 -0.77 19.44 8.26
C LEU A 54 0.11 20.64 8.63
N ILE A 55 0.12 21.69 7.79
CA ILE A 55 1.02 22.86 7.91
C ILE A 55 0.90 23.55 9.28
N THR A 56 -0.30 23.62 9.84
CA THR A 56 -0.56 24.24 11.14
C THR A 56 -0.10 23.36 12.32
N CYS A 57 0.25 22.10 12.08
CA CYS A 57 0.60 21.13 13.11
C CYS A 57 2.10 20.83 13.12
N LYS A 58 2.76 21.05 14.27
CA LYS A 58 4.19 20.73 14.47
C LYS A 58 4.42 19.43 15.23
N GLN A 59 3.36 18.66 15.50
CA GLN A 59 3.43 17.40 16.24
C GLN A 59 4.22 16.34 15.47
N ARG A 60 4.93 15.50 16.23
CA ARG A 60 5.65 14.34 15.72
C ARG A 60 5.21 13.12 16.49
N GLU A 61 4.92 12.04 15.77
CA GLU A 61 4.50 10.77 16.35
C GLU A 61 5.61 9.74 16.28
N VAL A 62 5.55 8.78 17.19
CA VAL A 62 6.44 7.60 17.20
C VAL A 62 6.09 6.66 16.06
N ILE A 63 4.79 6.50 15.81
CA ILE A 63 4.25 5.65 14.75
C ILE A 63 3.92 6.48 13.51
N GLN A 64 4.02 5.87 12.34
CA GLN A 64 3.59 6.49 11.09
C GLN A 64 2.08 6.29 10.91
N VAL A 65 1.30 7.37 11.01
CA VAL A 65 -0.14 7.34 10.75
C VAL A 65 -0.43 7.88 9.35
N LYS A 66 -0.70 6.99 8.39
CA LYS A 66 -1.04 7.38 7.01
C LYS A 66 -2.55 7.53 6.84
N CYS A 67 -2.98 8.54 6.09
CA CYS A 67 -4.37 8.67 5.66
C CYS A 67 -4.64 7.75 4.45
N ASP A 68 -5.76 7.05 4.43
CA ASP A 68 -6.10 6.10 3.34
C ASP A 68 -6.39 6.79 2.00
N LYS A 69 -6.84 8.05 2.03
CA LYS A 69 -7.24 8.81 0.83
C LYS A 69 -6.09 9.57 0.17
N CYS A 70 -5.28 10.27 0.96
CA CYS A 70 -4.17 11.09 0.45
C CYS A 70 -2.79 10.46 0.69
N LEU A 71 -2.70 9.38 1.48
CA LEU A 71 -1.46 8.65 1.78
C LEU A 71 -0.36 9.51 2.41
N GLN A 72 -0.72 10.66 3.00
CA GLN A 72 0.17 11.54 3.74
C GLN A 72 0.22 11.13 5.22
N THR A 73 1.29 11.51 5.91
CA THR A 73 1.50 11.15 7.32
C THR A 73 0.95 12.24 8.24
N TYR A 74 0.16 11.87 9.24
CA TYR A 74 -0.44 12.81 10.20
C TYR A 74 -0.15 12.37 11.64
N CYS A 75 -0.47 13.24 12.61
CA CYS A 75 -0.46 12.85 14.02
C CYS A 75 -1.78 12.18 14.43
N ILE A 76 -1.85 11.60 15.63
CA ILE A 76 -3.07 10.89 16.09
C ILE A 76 -4.29 11.82 16.08
N LYS A 77 -4.10 13.10 16.42
CA LYS A 77 -5.15 14.13 16.41
C LYS A 77 -5.64 14.53 15.02
N HIS A 78 -4.86 14.28 13.97
CA HIS A 78 -5.22 14.65 12.59
C HIS A 78 -5.30 13.43 11.68
N ARG A 79 -5.49 12.24 12.26
CA ARG A 79 -5.58 10.97 11.51
C ARG A 79 -6.79 10.94 10.59
N PHE A 80 -7.90 11.54 11.02
CA PHE A 80 -9.14 11.51 10.25
C PHE A 80 -9.12 12.52 9.09
N PRO A 81 -9.77 12.21 7.96
CA PRO A 81 -9.81 13.09 6.79
C PRO A 81 -10.35 14.51 7.06
N GLU A 82 -11.25 14.64 8.03
CA GLU A 82 -11.90 15.92 8.40
C GLU A 82 -10.92 16.84 9.14
N ASP A 83 -10.06 16.28 9.98
CA ASP A 83 -9.13 17.02 10.84
C ASP A 83 -7.96 17.65 10.08
N HIS A 84 -7.62 17.13 8.89
CA HIS A 84 -6.52 17.65 8.07
C HIS A 84 -6.94 18.19 6.71
N LYS A 85 -8.26 18.35 6.46
CA LYS A 85 -8.80 18.81 5.17
C LYS A 85 -8.27 17.98 4.00
N CYS A 86 -8.49 16.67 4.04
CA CYS A 86 -7.97 15.72 3.05
C CYS A 86 -8.33 16.12 1.61
N GLN A 87 -7.33 16.35 0.77
CA GLN A 87 -7.52 16.69 -0.65
C GLN A 87 -7.40 15.48 -1.60
N GLY A 88 -7.35 14.26 -1.05
CA GLY A 88 -7.15 13.03 -1.83
C GLY A 88 -5.75 12.92 -2.43
N PHE A 89 -5.46 11.82 -3.12
CA PHE A 89 -4.11 11.54 -3.64
C PHE A 89 -3.64 12.54 -4.70
N GLN A 90 -4.55 13.02 -5.55
CA GLN A 90 -4.22 13.86 -6.70
C GLN A 90 -3.67 15.23 -6.32
N ASN A 91 -4.01 15.74 -5.13
CA ASN A 91 -3.58 17.07 -4.67
C ASN A 91 -2.38 17.00 -3.70
N THR A 92 -1.69 15.86 -3.64
CA THR A 92 -0.57 15.68 -2.69
C THR A 92 0.76 16.22 -3.20
N GLY A 93 0.80 16.83 -4.39
CA GLY A 93 2.02 17.28 -5.06
C GLY A 93 2.97 16.13 -5.43
N ARG A 94 2.60 14.87 -5.20
CA ARG A 94 3.36 13.71 -5.63
C ARG A 94 3.19 13.50 -7.13
N THR A 95 4.28 13.65 -7.86
CA THR A 95 4.34 13.31 -9.27
C THR A 95 4.33 11.80 -9.43
N ILE A 96 3.51 11.31 -10.36
CA ILE A 96 3.46 9.90 -10.70
C ILE A 96 4.67 9.59 -11.58
N ASN A 97 5.39 8.50 -11.30
CA ASN A 97 6.51 8.09 -12.14
C ASN A 97 6.03 7.73 -13.57
N ARG A 98 6.95 7.71 -14.54
CA ARG A 98 6.62 7.42 -15.95
C ARG A 98 5.83 6.12 -16.13
N ALA A 99 6.13 5.10 -15.32
CA ALA A 99 5.41 3.84 -15.31
C ALA A 99 3.96 3.98 -14.85
N GLY A 100 3.71 4.69 -13.74
CA GLY A 100 2.36 4.96 -13.24
C GLY A 100 1.57 5.88 -14.17
N ALA A 101 2.22 6.87 -14.79
CA ALA A 101 1.60 7.70 -15.83
C ALA A 101 1.17 6.84 -17.04
N ALA A 102 2.03 5.93 -17.52
CA ALA A 102 1.69 5.02 -18.62
C ALA A 102 0.57 4.03 -18.24
N ALA A 103 0.48 3.59 -16.99
CA ALA A 103 -0.62 2.76 -16.50
C ALA A 103 -1.96 3.53 -16.53
N LEU A 104 -1.98 4.78 -16.07
CA LEU A 104 -3.17 5.63 -16.13
C LEU A 104 -3.62 5.92 -17.57
N GLU A 105 -2.68 6.19 -18.48
CA GLU A 105 -2.99 6.40 -19.90
C GLU A 105 -3.55 5.13 -20.56
N ARG A 106 -3.05 3.95 -20.17
CA ARG A 106 -3.64 2.67 -20.61
C ARG A 106 -5.03 2.44 -20.02
N MET A 107 -5.29 2.81 -18.76
CA MET A 107 -6.63 2.72 -18.17
C MET A 107 -7.63 3.64 -18.86
N LYS A 108 -7.25 4.88 -19.17
CA LYS A 108 -8.09 5.81 -19.94
C LYS A 108 -8.35 5.26 -21.35
N LYS A 109 -7.32 4.76 -22.03
CA LYS A 109 -7.45 4.17 -23.37
C LYS A 109 -8.27 2.88 -23.36
N ALA A 110 -8.15 2.04 -22.34
CA ALA A 110 -8.99 0.84 -22.17
C ALA A 110 -10.48 1.20 -22.01
N ASN A 111 -10.78 2.35 -21.40
CA ASN A 111 -12.15 2.86 -21.31
C ASN A 111 -12.67 3.47 -22.64
N THR A 112 -11.79 3.70 -23.62
CA THR A 112 -12.12 4.28 -24.94
C THR A 112 -12.04 3.25 -26.09
N THR A 113 -11.41 2.09 -25.89
CA THR A 113 -11.04 1.19 -27.01
C THR A 113 -12.06 0.09 -27.33
N THR A 114 -13.23 0.04 -26.68
CA THR A 114 -14.29 -0.95 -27.05
C THR A 114 -15.42 -0.36 -27.89
N THR A 115 -15.23 0.78 -28.55
CA THR A 115 -16.20 1.32 -29.51
C THR A 115 -15.52 1.95 -30.73
N THR A 116 -14.80 1.13 -31.51
CA THR A 116 -14.59 1.40 -32.95
C THR A 116 -15.64 0.63 -33.75
N THR A 117 -16.90 1.03 -33.63
CA THR A 117 -17.95 0.78 -34.61
C THR A 117 -18.79 2.04 -34.68
N THR A 118 -18.80 2.62 -35.87
CA THR A 118 -19.47 3.85 -36.31
C THR A 118 -20.89 4.01 -35.77
N MET A 119 -21.08 4.74 -34.66
CA MET A 119 -22.39 5.22 -34.23
C MET A 119 -22.25 6.65 -33.69
N ASN A 120 -23.23 7.50 -33.95
CA ASN A 120 -23.23 8.91 -33.53
C ASN A 120 -23.13 9.03 -31.99
N GLU A 121 -22.52 10.11 -31.50
CA GLU A 121 -22.17 10.31 -30.08
C GLU A 121 -23.37 10.11 -29.13
N ASP A 122 -24.57 10.54 -29.55
CA ASP A 122 -25.81 10.36 -28.79
C ASP A 122 -26.28 8.90 -28.72
N GLU A 123 -26.04 8.10 -29.76
CA GLU A 123 -26.44 6.69 -29.82
C GLU A 123 -25.48 5.81 -29.01
N ALA A 124 -24.19 6.15 -29.03
CA ALA A 124 -23.18 5.51 -28.20
C ALA A 124 -23.42 5.75 -26.70
N LEU A 125 -23.76 6.99 -26.32
CA LEU A 125 -24.07 7.33 -24.92
C LEU A 125 -25.36 6.65 -24.44
N ALA A 126 -26.41 6.64 -25.28
CA ALA A 126 -27.66 5.96 -24.97
C ALA A 126 -27.48 4.45 -24.79
N LEU A 127 -26.64 3.80 -25.60
CA LEU A 127 -26.28 2.40 -25.45
C LEU A 127 -25.44 2.16 -24.19
N ALA A 128 -24.46 3.00 -23.89
CA ALA A 128 -23.64 2.88 -22.69
C ALA A 128 -24.46 3.01 -21.39
N ILE A 129 -25.44 3.91 -21.36
CA ILE A 129 -26.39 4.05 -20.25
C ILE A 129 -27.29 2.80 -20.16
N LYS A 130 -27.82 2.31 -21.28
CA LYS A 130 -28.63 1.07 -21.31
C LYS A 130 -27.84 -0.15 -20.84
N LEU A 131 -26.57 -0.25 -21.21
CA LEU A 131 -25.68 -1.34 -20.78
C LEU A 131 -25.30 -1.23 -19.29
N SER A 132 -25.07 -0.01 -18.80
CA SER A 132 -24.82 0.24 -17.37
C SER A 132 -26.04 -0.02 -16.50
N LEU A 133 -27.25 0.17 -17.03
CA LEU A 133 -28.52 -0.14 -16.35
C LEU A 133 -28.94 -1.61 -16.48
N ASN A 134 -28.40 -2.35 -17.46
CA ASN A 134 -28.69 -3.76 -17.70
C ASN A 134 -27.67 -4.73 -17.10
N GLN A 135 -26.65 -4.25 -16.40
CA GLN A 135 -25.85 -5.13 -15.55
C GLN A 135 -26.63 -5.39 -14.27
N GLY A 136 -27.41 -6.48 -14.28
CA GLY A 136 -27.77 -7.18 -13.05
C GLY A 136 -26.52 -7.38 -12.19
N THR A 137 -26.72 -7.50 -10.88
CA THR A 137 -25.61 -7.49 -9.92
C THR A 137 -24.55 -8.52 -10.33
N GLN A 138 -23.28 -8.28 -9.97
CA GLN A 138 -22.18 -9.17 -10.35
C GLN A 138 -22.48 -10.65 -9.99
N GLU A 139 -23.22 -10.87 -8.90
CA GLU A 139 -23.70 -12.17 -8.44
C GLU A 139 -24.72 -12.82 -9.40
N ASP A 140 -25.63 -12.03 -9.99
CA ASP A 140 -26.62 -12.52 -10.97
C ASP A 140 -25.95 -13.01 -12.25
N GLN A 141 -24.88 -12.34 -12.68
CA GLN A 141 -24.11 -12.70 -13.88
C GLN A 141 -23.33 -14.00 -13.66
N ASP A 142 -22.69 -14.14 -12.50
CA ASP A 142 -21.94 -15.34 -12.12
C ASP A 142 -22.87 -16.56 -12.02
N TYR A 143 -24.09 -16.37 -11.48
CA TYR A 143 -25.11 -17.43 -11.42
C TYR A 143 -25.57 -17.90 -12.80
N LEU A 144 -25.82 -16.97 -13.73
CA LEU A 144 -26.24 -17.31 -15.10
C LEU A 144 -25.15 -18.05 -15.87
N LEU A 145 -23.88 -17.66 -15.72
CA LEU A 145 -22.76 -18.35 -16.33
C LEU A 145 -22.62 -19.78 -15.78
N ALA A 146 -22.73 -19.95 -14.46
CA ALA A 146 -22.67 -21.28 -13.84
C ALA A 146 -23.79 -22.20 -14.35
N LYS A 147 -25.01 -21.67 -14.52
CA LYS A 147 -26.14 -22.43 -15.07
C LYS A 147 -25.88 -22.87 -16.51
N ALA A 148 -25.36 -21.98 -17.35
CA ALA A 148 -25.06 -22.29 -18.75
C ALA A 148 -23.96 -23.35 -18.90
N LEU A 149 -22.90 -23.28 -18.10
CA LEU A 149 -21.84 -24.29 -18.08
C LEU A 149 -22.40 -25.66 -17.68
N HIS A 150 -23.23 -25.70 -16.62
CA HIS A 150 -23.84 -26.95 -16.17
C HIS A 150 -24.76 -27.58 -17.23
N GLU A 151 -25.56 -26.78 -17.93
CA GLU A 151 -26.41 -27.26 -19.02
C GLU A 151 -25.57 -27.84 -20.18
N SER A 152 -24.47 -27.19 -20.53
CA SER A 152 -23.56 -27.67 -21.58
C SER A 152 -22.89 -28.99 -21.22
N GLU A 153 -22.43 -29.15 -19.97
CA GLU A 153 -21.83 -30.40 -19.49
C GLU A 153 -22.83 -31.55 -19.49
N GLN A 154 -24.09 -31.27 -19.10
CA GLN A 154 -25.16 -32.26 -19.17
C GLN A 154 -25.49 -32.68 -20.61
N GLU A 155 -25.54 -31.72 -21.55
CA GLU A 155 -25.74 -32.03 -22.96
C GLU A 155 -24.59 -32.83 -23.54
N GLU A 156 -23.35 -32.52 -23.18
CA GLU A 156 -22.17 -33.24 -23.63
C GLU A 156 -22.13 -34.66 -23.06
N ALA A 157 -22.49 -34.84 -21.79
CA ALA A 157 -22.67 -36.16 -21.18
C ALA A 157 -23.79 -36.96 -21.88
N ARG A 158 -24.89 -36.32 -22.26
CA ARG A 158 -25.98 -36.96 -23.05
C ARG A 158 -25.50 -37.35 -24.44
N ARG A 159 -24.75 -36.48 -25.13
CA ARG A 159 -24.17 -36.78 -26.44
C ARG A 159 -23.20 -37.95 -26.36
N ASN A 160 -22.32 -37.98 -25.37
CA ASN A 160 -21.37 -39.09 -25.17
C ASN A 160 -22.05 -40.41 -24.81
N ARG A 161 -23.16 -40.39 -24.07
CA ARG A 161 -23.96 -41.60 -23.84
C ARG A 161 -24.59 -42.11 -25.14
N ASN A 162 -25.11 -41.21 -25.98
CA ASN A 162 -25.72 -41.58 -27.25
C ASN A 162 -24.71 -42.11 -28.29
N THR A 163 -23.48 -41.57 -28.32
CA THR A 163 -22.41 -42.11 -29.19
C THR A 163 -21.91 -43.47 -28.69
N SER A 164 -21.84 -43.68 -27.37
CA SER A 164 -21.46 -44.97 -26.78
C SER A 164 -22.50 -46.07 -27.06
N ILE A 165 -23.79 -45.75 -27.09
CA ILE A 165 -24.87 -46.69 -27.45
C ILE A 165 -24.80 -47.06 -28.94
N LYS A 166 -24.54 -46.09 -29.83
CA LYS A 166 -24.43 -46.35 -31.28
C LYS A 166 -23.21 -47.20 -31.67
N ASN A 167 -22.14 -47.17 -30.89
CA ASN A 167 -20.93 -47.96 -31.14
C ASN A 167 -21.02 -49.41 -30.56
N LYS A 168 -22.12 -49.76 -29.90
CA LYS A 168 -22.37 -51.08 -29.29
C LYS A 168 -23.43 -51.93 -30.00
N ALA A 169 -24.07 -51.37 -31.03
CA ALA A 169 -24.98 -52.07 -31.95
C ALA A 169 -24.23 -52.38 -33.25
#